data_AF-A0A950CRQ3-F1
#
_entry.id   AF-A0A950CRQ3-F1
#
_cell.length_a   1.000
_cell.length_b   1.000
_cell.length_c   1.000
_cell.angle_alpha   90.00
_cell.angle_beta   90.00
_cell.angle_gamma   90.00
#
_symmetry.space_group_name_H-M   'P 1'
#
loop_
_entity.id
_entity.type
_entity.pdbx_description
1 polymer ?
#
loop_
_entity_poly.entity_id
_entity_poly.type
_entity_poly.pdbx_seq_one_letter_code
_entity_poly.pdbx_strand_id
1 'polypeptide(L)'
;MSKTPSPNANLIKHGRTGFEKGAEILRFHLKTIPDKPGVYRMISEKSVVLYVGKAKNLRKRVSSYTQRTRLPHRLQRMVAQIRSVEVTVTRTEAEALLLEANFIQKLTPPFNVLLRDDKSYPYILIRRDHAFPQMLKHRGNKTAKGWYFGPFASAGAVAETLELMQRAFMLRNCSDSLFVNRTRPCLQYHIKRCTAPCVGKVTRENYGKQVTDACNFLKGRNQEIQQKLAADMQKASDALDFENAAKLRDR
;
A
#
# COMPACT_ATOMS: atom_id res chain seq x y z
N MET A 1 -30.97 -12.23 2.55
CA MET A 1 -30.96 -12.34 4.03
C MET A 1 -30.59 -13.77 4.40
N SER A 2 -29.30 -14.07 4.54
CA SER A 2 -28.80 -15.42 4.82
C SER A 2 -28.20 -15.45 6.23
N LYS A 3 -28.95 -16.04 7.17
CA LYS A 3 -28.55 -16.22 8.56
C LYS A 3 -27.42 -17.26 8.65
N THR A 4 -26.28 -16.86 9.20
CA THR A 4 -25.22 -17.77 9.68
C THR A 4 -25.77 -18.62 10.84
N PRO A 5 -25.52 -19.94 10.86
CA PRO A 5 -25.99 -20.78 11.97
C PRO A 5 -25.14 -20.50 13.22
N SER A 6 -25.80 -20.17 14.33
CA SER A 6 -25.17 -20.12 15.66
C SER A 6 -24.75 -21.52 16.11
N PRO A 7 -23.58 -21.70 16.75
CA PRO A 7 -23.15 -23.01 17.23
C PRO A 7 -24.07 -23.52 18.35
N ASN A 8 -24.42 -24.79 18.24
CA ASN A 8 -25.32 -25.56 19.10
C ASN A 8 -24.91 -25.54 20.59
N ALA A 9 -25.87 -25.31 21.49
CA ALA A 9 -25.66 -24.95 22.89
C ALA A 9 -25.34 -26.13 23.86
N ASN A 10 -24.94 -27.31 23.39
CA ASN A 10 -24.96 -28.54 24.23
C ASN A 10 -23.63 -29.29 24.38
N LEU A 11 -22.52 -28.57 24.63
CA LEU A 11 -21.19 -29.18 24.89
C LEU A 11 -20.45 -28.58 26.11
N ILE A 12 -21.17 -28.19 27.17
CA ILE A 12 -20.55 -27.63 28.40
C ILE A 12 -20.74 -28.58 29.58
N LYS A 13 -19.84 -29.56 29.73
CA LYS A 13 -19.54 -30.20 31.01
C LYS A 13 -18.02 -30.31 31.18
N HIS A 14 -17.55 -29.94 32.37
CA HIS A 14 -16.16 -29.85 32.89
C HIS A 14 -15.42 -28.53 32.58
N GLY A 15 -14.89 -27.91 33.65
CA GLY A 15 -14.35 -26.56 33.73
C GLY A 15 -13.19 -26.27 32.76
N ARG A 16 -13.52 -26.03 31.48
CA ARG A 16 -12.56 -25.58 30.48
C ARG A 16 -12.08 -24.18 30.84
N THR A 17 -10.76 -24.05 30.99
CA THR A 17 -10.11 -22.74 31.10
C THR A 17 -10.50 -21.86 29.91
N GLY A 18 -10.57 -20.54 30.09
CA GLY A 18 -10.96 -19.62 29.02
C GLY A 18 -10.16 -19.82 27.72
N PHE A 19 -8.89 -20.22 27.84
CA PHE A 19 -8.03 -20.56 26.71
C PHE A 19 -8.60 -21.68 25.83
N GLU A 20 -9.04 -22.80 26.43
CA GLU A 20 -9.52 -23.95 25.66
C GLU A 20 -10.79 -23.61 24.87
N LYS A 21 -11.68 -22.78 25.44
CA LYS A 21 -12.85 -22.27 24.72
C LYS A 21 -12.44 -21.47 23.48
N GLY A 22 -11.46 -20.57 23.64
CA GLY A 22 -10.91 -19.81 22.52
C GLY A 22 -10.22 -20.68 21.48
N ALA A 23 -9.41 -21.65 21.90
CA ALA A 23 -8.72 -22.58 21.02
C ALA A 23 -9.70 -23.46 20.23
N GLU A 24 -10.81 -23.88 20.83
CA GLU A 24 -11.88 -24.63 20.15
C GLU A 24 -12.55 -23.81 19.05
N ILE A 25 -12.84 -22.52 19.31
CA ILE A 25 -13.35 -21.59 18.29
C ILE A 25 -12.36 -21.46 17.13
N LEU A 26 -11.06 -21.33 17.42
CA LEU A 26 -10.02 -21.31 16.39
C LEU A 26 -10.03 -22.61 15.57
N ARG A 27 -10.09 -23.78 16.21
CA ARG A 27 -10.16 -25.09 15.53
C ARG A 27 -11.40 -25.21 14.65
N PHE A 28 -12.53 -24.66 15.06
CA PHE A 28 -13.74 -24.61 14.25
C PHE A 28 -13.52 -23.79 12.96
N HIS A 29 -13.00 -22.56 13.09
CA HIS A 29 -12.73 -21.69 11.92
C HIS A 29 -11.62 -22.22 11.00
N LEU A 30 -10.65 -22.98 11.51
CA LEU A 30 -9.57 -23.55 10.69
C LEU A 30 -10.07 -24.44 9.54
N LYS A 31 -11.27 -25.02 9.66
CA LYS A 31 -11.90 -25.82 8.60
C LYS A 31 -12.16 -25.00 7.33
N THR A 32 -12.43 -23.70 7.47
CA THR A 32 -12.78 -22.81 6.35
C THR A 32 -11.65 -21.87 5.94
N ILE A 33 -10.59 -21.74 6.75
CA ILE A 33 -9.46 -20.87 6.45
C ILE A 33 -8.58 -21.50 5.35
N PRO A 34 -8.26 -20.76 4.26
CA PRO A 34 -7.45 -21.27 3.16
C PRO A 34 -5.95 -21.23 3.46
N ASP A 35 -5.18 -22.03 2.73
CA ASP A 35 -3.71 -22.03 2.70
C ASP A 35 -3.15 -20.93 1.79
N LYS A 36 -3.59 -19.68 1.99
CA LYS A 36 -3.21 -18.50 1.18
C LYS A 36 -2.62 -17.38 2.04
N PRO A 37 -1.88 -16.42 1.45
CA PRO A 37 -1.47 -15.22 2.16
C PRO A 37 -2.67 -14.32 2.47
N GLY A 38 -2.55 -13.54 3.53
CA GLY A 38 -3.59 -12.59 3.92
C GLY A 38 -3.47 -12.09 5.35
N VAL A 39 -4.55 -11.50 5.84
CA VAL A 39 -4.66 -10.92 7.18
C VAL A 39 -5.77 -11.61 7.95
N TYR A 40 -5.54 -11.93 9.22
CA TYR A 40 -6.54 -12.45 10.15
C TYR A 40 -6.81 -11.45 11.27
N ARG A 41 -8.05 -11.45 11.76
CA ARG A 41 -8.53 -10.62 12.87
C ARG A 41 -9.18 -11.51 13.90
N MET A 42 -8.66 -11.45 15.12
CA MET A 42 -9.21 -12.16 16.28
C MET A 42 -10.20 -11.24 16.99
N ILE A 43 -11.43 -11.69 17.18
CA ILE A 43 -12.55 -10.84 17.61
C ILE A 43 -13.13 -11.39 18.91
N SER A 44 -13.49 -10.49 19.82
CA SER A 44 -14.13 -10.81 21.09
C SER A 44 -15.66 -10.89 20.99
N GLU A 45 -16.31 -11.23 22.10
CA GLU A 45 -17.77 -11.30 22.22
C GLU A 45 -18.50 -10.00 21.90
N LYS A 46 -17.88 -8.87 22.20
CA LYS A 46 -18.44 -7.53 21.94
C LYS A 46 -18.08 -7.00 20.55
N SER A 47 -17.74 -7.88 19.61
CA SER A 47 -17.26 -7.53 18.27
C SER A 47 -16.00 -6.64 18.25
N VAL A 48 -15.27 -6.54 19.37
CA VAL A 48 -14.02 -5.78 19.45
C VAL A 48 -12.89 -6.62 18.87
N VAL A 49 -12.14 -6.06 17.92
CA VAL A 49 -10.94 -6.67 17.35
C VAL A 49 -9.83 -6.67 18.40
N LEU A 50 -9.47 -7.85 18.87
CA LEU A 50 -8.45 -8.07 19.90
C LEU A 50 -7.04 -8.01 19.31
N TYR A 51 -6.88 -8.58 18.11
CA TYR A 51 -5.58 -8.71 17.44
C TYR A 51 -5.74 -8.79 15.93
N VAL A 52 -4.80 -8.19 15.21
CA VAL A 52 -4.67 -8.29 13.75
C VAL A 52 -3.29 -8.86 13.45
N GLY A 53 -3.20 -9.81 12.51
CA GLY A 53 -1.90 -10.28 12.04
C GLY A 53 -1.90 -10.69 10.57
N LYS A 54 -0.76 -10.57 9.90
CA LYS A 54 -0.52 -11.10 8.55
C LYS A 54 0.04 -12.52 8.56
N ALA A 55 -0.14 -13.24 7.45
CA ALA A 55 0.46 -14.54 7.24
C ALA A 55 0.76 -14.80 5.76
N LYS A 56 1.85 -15.52 5.47
CA LYS A 56 2.08 -16.17 4.16
C LYS A 56 1.11 -17.33 3.92
N ASN A 57 0.72 -18.02 5.00
CA ASN A 57 -0.28 -19.06 5.02
C ASN A 57 -1.18 -18.85 6.25
N LEU A 58 -2.42 -18.45 6.02
CA LEU A 58 -3.40 -18.13 7.06
C LEU A 58 -3.71 -19.33 7.95
N ARG A 59 -3.96 -20.51 7.38
CA ARG A 59 -4.30 -21.73 8.13
C ARG A 59 -3.19 -22.12 9.11
N LYS A 60 -1.95 -22.23 8.64
CA LYS A 60 -0.78 -22.54 9.48
C LYS A 60 -0.61 -21.51 10.60
N ARG A 61 -0.77 -20.22 10.27
CA ARG A 61 -0.59 -19.15 11.25
C ARG A 61 -1.68 -19.17 12.32
N VAL A 62 -2.96 -19.27 11.94
CA VAL A 62 -4.07 -19.35 12.89
C VAL A 62 -3.99 -20.61 13.75
N SER A 63 -3.57 -21.74 13.17
CA SER A 63 -3.39 -23.01 13.89
C SER A 63 -2.39 -22.89 15.04
N SER A 64 -1.31 -22.10 14.88
CA SER A 64 -0.31 -21.89 15.95
C SER A 64 -0.89 -21.31 17.24
N TYR A 65 -2.00 -20.55 17.18
CA TYR A 65 -2.66 -20.00 18.37
C TYR A 65 -3.45 -21.03 19.18
N THR A 66 -3.64 -22.25 18.66
CA THR A 66 -4.27 -23.35 19.41
C THR A 66 -3.29 -24.07 20.33
N GLN A 67 -1.99 -23.78 20.23
CA GLN A 67 -0.91 -24.48 20.94
C GLN A 67 -0.46 -23.63 22.15
N ARG A 68 -1.12 -23.81 23.30
CA ARG A 68 -0.93 -22.98 24.50
C ARG A 68 0.53 -22.80 24.92
N THR A 69 1.29 -23.89 24.96
CA THR A 69 2.68 -23.92 25.43
C THR A 69 3.64 -23.12 24.55
N ARG A 70 3.26 -22.84 23.29
CA ARG A 70 4.06 -22.05 22.34
C ARG A 70 3.70 -20.57 22.34
N LEU A 71 2.76 -20.16 23.19
CA LEU A 71 2.28 -18.78 23.23
C LEU A 71 2.78 -18.06 24.49
N PRO A 72 3.27 -16.81 24.37
CA PRO A 72 3.51 -15.97 25.54
C PRO A 72 2.20 -15.69 26.28
N HIS A 73 2.28 -15.44 27.60
CA HIS A 73 1.10 -15.22 28.46
C HIS A 73 0.12 -14.18 27.92
N ARG A 74 0.63 -13.11 27.28
CA ARG A 74 -0.21 -12.09 26.62
C ARG A 74 -1.13 -12.70 25.57
N LEU A 75 -0.60 -13.54 24.68
CA LEU A 75 -1.39 -14.18 23.62
C LEU A 75 -2.28 -15.29 24.17
N GLN A 76 -1.90 -15.97 25.25
CA GLN A 76 -2.82 -16.89 25.94
C GLN A 76 -4.07 -16.15 26.47
N ARG A 77 -3.88 -14.97 27.07
CA ARG A 77 -5.00 -14.11 27.53
C ARG A 77 -5.87 -13.61 26.38
N MET A 78 -5.26 -13.30 25.23
CA MET A 78 -5.98 -12.94 24.01
C MET A 78 -6.86 -14.10 23.54
N VAL A 79 -6.28 -15.30 23.38
CA VAL A 79 -7.00 -16.49 22.89
C VAL A 79 -8.20 -16.78 23.77
N ALA A 80 -8.08 -16.64 25.09
CA ALA A 80 -9.19 -16.87 26.01
C ALA A 80 -10.42 -15.96 25.79
N GLN A 81 -10.23 -14.82 25.13
CA GLN A 81 -11.29 -13.84 24.85
C GLN A 81 -11.89 -13.96 23.44
N ILE A 82 -11.31 -14.82 22.58
CA ILE A 82 -11.77 -14.97 21.20
C ILE A 82 -13.18 -15.56 21.18
N ARG A 83 -14.02 -15.00 20.30
CA ARG A 83 -15.35 -15.50 19.94
C ARG A 83 -15.52 -15.75 18.45
N SER A 84 -14.74 -15.07 17.62
CA SER A 84 -14.70 -15.34 16.18
C SER A 84 -13.36 -14.93 15.57
N VAL A 85 -13.11 -15.45 14.36
CA VAL A 85 -11.98 -15.06 13.52
C VAL A 85 -12.46 -14.71 12.15
N GLU A 86 -11.99 -13.57 11.66
CA GLU A 86 -12.19 -13.16 10.27
C GLU A 86 -10.86 -13.19 9.52
N VAL A 87 -10.89 -13.61 8.26
CA VAL A 87 -9.73 -13.62 7.37
C VAL A 87 -10.01 -12.87 6.09
N THR A 88 -9.02 -12.12 5.61
CA THR A 88 -9.03 -11.48 4.30
C THR A 88 -7.83 -11.98 3.51
N VAL A 89 -8.11 -12.73 2.43
CA VAL A 89 -7.08 -13.27 1.54
C VAL A 89 -6.54 -12.15 0.65
N THR A 90 -5.22 -12.11 0.48
CA THR A 90 -4.55 -11.18 -0.45
C THR A 90 -3.85 -11.95 -1.56
N ARG A 91 -3.46 -11.26 -2.63
CA ARG A 91 -2.73 -11.89 -3.75
C ARG A 91 -1.25 -12.06 -3.40
N THR A 92 -0.69 -11.10 -2.67
CA THR A 92 0.73 -11.07 -2.31
C THR A 92 0.95 -10.86 -0.82
N GLU A 93 2.16 -11.17 -0.34
CA GLU A 93 2.58 -10.84 1.03
C GLU A 93 2.65 -9.33 1.26
N ALA A 94 3.04 -8.57 0.23
CA ALA A 94 3.10 -7.11 0.29
C ALA A 94 1.71 -6.49 0.54
N GLU A 95 0.68 -6.99 -0.15
CA GLU A 95 -0.71 -6.59 0.11
C GLU A 95 -1.15 -6.97 1.53
N ALA A 96 -0.81 -8.17 2.02
CA ALA A 96 -1.14 -8.59 3.38
C ALA A 96 -0.49 -7.68 4.43
N LEU A 97 0.77 -7.30 4.20
CA LEU A 97 1.50 -6.35 5.05
C LEU A 97 0.78 -5.00 5.10
N LEU A 98 0.39 -4.44 3.96
CA LEU A 98 -0.30 -3.16 3.85
C LEU A 98 -1.72 -3.18 4.44
N LEU A 99 -2.41 -4.31 4.32
CA LEU A 99 -3.75 -4.47 4.87
C LEU A 99 -3.74 -4.63 6.40
N GLU A 100 -2.80 -5.43 6.94
CA GLU A 100 -2.61 -5.62 8.38
C GLU A 100 -2.33 -4.28 9.05
N ALA A 101 -1.32 -3.60 8.52
CA ALA A 101 -0.98 -2.22 8.75
C ALA A 101 -2.18 -1.28 8.91
N ASN A 102 -3.02 -1.22 7.89
CA ASN A 102 -4.21 -0.36 7.87
C ASN A 102 -5.21 -0.76 8.96
N PHE A 103 -5.41 -2.07 9.20
CA PHE A 103 -6.30 -2.54 10.26
C PHE A 103 -5.76 -2.22 11.65
N ILE A 104 -4.46 -2.41 11.92
CA ILE A 104 -3.85 -2.06 13.21
C ILE A 104 -4.01 -0.56 13.47
N GLN A 105 -3.77 0.28 12.47
CA GLN A 105 -3.92 1.73 12.60
C GLN A 105 -5.38 2.15 12.86
N LYS A 106 -6.34 1.57 12.14
CA LYS A 106 -7.76 1.93 12.26
C LYS A 106 -8.43 1.39 13.51
N LEU A 107 -8.05 0.19 13.94
CA LEU A 107 -8.75 -0.56 14.99
C LEU A 107 -8.03 -0.53 16.33
N THR A 108 -6.74 -0.16 16.33
CA THR A 108 -5.87 -0.09 17.52
C THR A 108 -6.05 -1.29 18.47
N PRO A 109 -5.86 -2.54 18.01
CA PRO A 109 -6.23 -3.72 18.79
C PRO A 109 -5.37 -3.84 20.05
N PRO A 110 -5.96 -4.20 21.22
CA PRO A 110 -5.27 -4.18 22.50
C PRO A 110 -4.11 -5.19 22.61
N PHE A 111 -4.16 -6.28 21.84
CA PHE A 111 -3.11 -7.31 21.86
C PHE A 111 -2.04 -7.15 20.79
N ASN A 112 -2.14 -6.18 19.88
CA ASN A 112 -1.02 -5.81 19.02
C ASN A 112 0.01 -5.02 19.86
N VAL A 113 1.30 -5.37 19.80
CA VAL A 113 2.32 -4.43 20.26
C VAL A 113 2.33 -3.32 19.22
N LEU A 114 1.77 -2.16 19.55
CA LEU A 114 2.03 -0.96 18.77
C LEU A 114 3.50 -0.61 19.04
N LEU A 115 4.39 -1.01 18.14
CA LEU A 115 5.70 -0.40 18.08
C LEU A 115 5.42 1.07 17.77
N ARG A 116 5.58 1.95 18.77
CA ARG A 116 5.51 3.41 18.66
C ARG A 116 6.70 3.96 17.87
N ASP A 117 7.17 3.22 16.88
CA ASP A 117 7.96 3.81 15.83
C ASP A 117 6.95 4.52 14.92
N ASP A 118 7.14 5.83 14.73
CA ASP A 118 6.43 6.66 13.75
C ASP A 118 6.71 6.25 12.29
N LYS A 119 6.84 4.94 12.02
CA LYS A 119 6.93 4.30 10.70
C LYS A 119 5.57 4.31 10.03
N SER A 120 5.01 5.51 9.89
CA SER A 120 4.02 5.83 8.88
C SER A 120 4.40 5.22 7.52
N TYR A 121 3.40 4.69 6.82
CA TYR A 121 3.63 4.05 5.53
C TYR A 121 4.26 5.03 4.55
N PRO A 122 5.22 4.57 3.73
CA PRO A 122 5.79 5.41 2.70
C PRO A 122 4.78 5.55 1.56
N TYR A 123 4.64 6.78 1.06
CA TYR A 123 3.79 7.15 -0.08
C TYR A 123 4.65 7.86 -1.12
N ILE A 124 4.13 7.93 -2.35
CA ILE A 124 4.55 8.92 -3.34
C ILE A 124 3.59 10.10 -3.23
N LEU A 125 4.14 11.31 -3.11
CA LEU A 125 3.41 12.57 -3.11
C LEU A 125 3.71 13.31 -4.41
N ILE A 126 2.67 13.69 -5.14
CA ILE A 126 2.74 14.70 -6.20
C ILE A 126 2.09 15.96 -5.67
N ARG A 127 2.88 17.02 -5.44
CA ARG A 127 2.40 18.29 -4.86
C ARG A 127 1.46 19.04 -5.82
N ARG A 128 0.62 19.93 -5.27
CA ARG A 128 -0.33 20.75 -6.05
C ARG A 128 -0.25 22.25 -5.77
N ASP A 129 0.66 22.65 -4.91
CA ASP A 129 0.90 24.02 -4.48
C ASP A 129 1.99 24.73 -5.31
N HIS A 130 2.46 24.11 -6.40
CA HIS A 130 3.40 24.71 -7.33
C HIS A 130 2.94 24.52 -8.78
N ALA A 131 3.16 25.51 -9.65
CA ALA A 131 2.81 25.45 -11.08
C ALA A 131 3.54 24.31 -11.82
N PHE A 132 4.71 23.92 -11.31
CA PHE A 132 5.47 22.74 -11.69
C PHE A 132 5.54 21.77 -10.50
N PRO A 133 4.53 20.89 -10.33
CA PRO A 133 4.47 19.89 -9.26
C PRO A 133 5.74 19.06 -9.12
N GLN A 134 6.22 18.90 -7.88
CA GLN A 134 7.27 17.93 -7.57
C GLN A 134 6.68 16.57 -7.21
N MET A 135 7.39 15.51 -7.60
CA MET A 135 7.12 14.14 -7.19
C MET A 135 8.16 13.71 -6.14
N LEU A 136 7.69 13.33 -4.96
CA LEU A 136 8.54 13.05 -3.80
C LEU A 136 8.09 11.79 -3.07
N LYS A 137 9.03 11.20 -2.34
CA LYS A 137 8.71 10.25 -1.27
C LYS A 137 8.11 11.02 -0.09
N HIS A 138 7.00 10.52 0.44
CA HIS A 138 6.35 11.07 1.62
C HIS A 138 6.26 10.03 2.74
N ARG A 139 6.44 10.50 3.98
CA ARG A 139 6.18 9.74 5.20
C ARG A 139 5.49 10.65 6.21
N GLY A 140 4.66 10.07 7.06
CA GLY A 140 3.97 10.78 8.14
C GLY A 140 2.61 11.32 7.72
N ASN A 141 2.11 12.27 8.52
CA ASN A 141 0.82 12.89 8.31
C ASN A 141 0.75 13.60 6.95
N LYS A 142 -0.40 13.51 6.29
CA LYS A 142 -0.64 14.06 4.95
C LYS A 142 -0.97 15.55 5.01
N THR A 143 -0.03 16.36 5.51
CA THR A 143 -0.21 17.80 5.70
C THR A 143 0.06 18.61 4.43
N ALA A 144 0.96 18.13 3.56
CA ALA A 144 1.26 18.80 2.30
C ALA A 144 0.11 18.68 1.30
N LYS A 145 -0.18 19.75 0.56
CA LYS A 145 -1.23 19.77 -0.47
C LYS A 145 -0.77 19.01 -1.72
N GLY A 146 -1.43 17.90 -2.03
CA GLY A 146 -1.11 17.10 -3.20
C GLY A 146 -1.85 15.77 -3.26
N TRP A 147 -1.51 14.97 -4.27
CA TRP A 147 -2.01 13.61 -4.43
C TRP A 147 -1.03 12.62 -3.79
N TYR A 148 -1.55 11.73 -2.96
CA TYR A 148 -0.78 10.70 -2.27
C TYR A 148 -1.11 9.33 -2.86
N PHE A 149 -0.09 8.62 -3.33
CA PHE A 149 -0.18 7.30 -3.92
C PHE A 149 0.55 6.27 -3.04
N GLY A 150 -0.08 5.12 -2.81
CA GLY A 150 0.36 4.11 -1.83
C GLY A 150 -0.79 3.68 -0.93
N PRO A 151 -0.52 3.11 0.26
CA PRO A 151 0.78 2.93 0.89
C PRO A 151 1.68 1.92 0.14
N PHE A 152 3.00 2.10 0.22
CA PHE A 152 3.97 1.15 -0.34
C PHE A 152 4.52 0.21 0.73
N ALA A 153 4.87 -1.01 0.34
CA ALA A 153 5.34 -2.05 1.25
C ALA A 153 6.64 -1.68 1.99
N SER A 154 7.49 -0.87 1.37
CA SER A 154 8.74 -0.41 1.98
C SER A 154 9.19 0.94 1.40
N ALA A 155 10.14 1.58 2.08
CA ALA A 155 10.79 2.77 1.57
C ALA A 155 11.60 2.52 0.29
N GLY A 156 12.14 1.30 0.12
CA GLY A 156 12.84 0.87 -1.10
C GLY A 156 11.89 0.77 -2.28
N ALA A 157 10.72 0.15 -2.08
CA ALA A 157 9.68 0.08 -3.12
C ALA A 157 9.23 1.46 -3.61
N VAL A 158 9.18 2.46 -2.72
CA VAL A 158 8.94 3.86 -3.13
C VAL A 158 10.09 4.42 -3.95
N ALA A 159 11.35 4.17 -3.57
CA ALA A 159 12.49 4.68 -4.31
C ALA A 159 12.57 4.10 -5.73
N GLU A 160 12.40 2.77 -5.87
CA GLU A 160 12.34 2.09 -7.16
C GLU A 160 11.21 2.62 -8.04
N THR A 161 10.01 2.77 -7.46
CA THR A 161 8.86 3.31 -8.20
C THR A 161 9.11 4.75 -8.61
N LEU A 162 9.65 5.60 -7.72
CA LEU A 162 9.97 6.99 -8.07
C LEU A 162 10.98 7.06 -9.21
N GLU A 163 12.00 6.21 -9.22
CA GLU A 163 12.99 6.17 -10.29
C GLU A 163 12.35 5.81 -11.63
N LEU A 164 11.50 4.78 -11.67
CA LEU A 164 10.74 4.41 -12.87
C LEU A 164 9.84 5.56 -13.33
N MET A 165 9.11 6.18 -12.40
CA MET A 165 8.22 7.31 -12.69
C MET A 165 8.99 8.53 -13.21
N GLN A 166 10.21 8.77 -12.74
CA GLN A 166 11.04 9.88 -13.22
C GLN A 166 11.58 9.63 -14.62
N ARG A 167 11.95 8.39 -14.94
CA ARG A 167 12.36 8.04 -16.30
C ARG A 167 11.20 8.12 -17.28
N ALA A 168 10.03 7.61 -16.87
CA ALA A 168 8.85 7.62 -17.71
C ALA A 168 8.24 9.02 -17.82
N PHE A 169 8.02 9.75 -16.74
CA PHE A 169 7.26 11.02 -16.79
C PHE A 169 8.11 12.28 -16.68
N MET A 170 9.41 12.16 -16.41
CA MET A 170 10.37 13.27 -16.37
C MET A 170 9.93 14.43 -15.46
N LEU A 171 9.33 14.08 -14.32
CA LEU A 171 8.91 15.04 -13.30
C LEU A 171 10.06 15.39 -12.36
N ARG A 172 9.99 16.60 -11.78
CA ARG A 172 11.06 17.11 -10.92
C ARG A 172 10.94 16.53 -9.52
N ASN A 173 12.09 16.42 -8.85
CA ASN A 173 12.21 16.12 -7.42
C ASN A 173 13.05 17.16 -6.66
N CYS A 174 13.54 18.21 -7.34
CA CYS A 174 14.28 19.28 -6.69
C CYS A 174 13.36 20.13 -5.83
N SER A 175 13.86 20.60 -4.68
CA SER A 175 13.16 21.52 -3.80
C SER A 175 12.83 22.84 -4.51
N ASP A 176 11.85 23.58 -3.99
CA ASP A 176 11.44 24.87 -4.56
C ASP A 176 12.56 25.91 -4.52
N SER A 177 13.37 25.92 -3.46
CA SER A 177 14.55 26.78 -3.38
C SER A 177 15.56 26.47 -4.49
N LEU A 178 15.83 25.19 -4.76
CA LEU A 178 16.68 24.80 -5.88
C LEU A 178 16.02 25.12 -7.23
N PHE A 179 14.71 25.02 -7.35
CA PHE A 179 14.00 25.34 -8.58
C PHE A 179 14.14 26.81 -8.97
N VAL A 180 13.92 27.73 -8.02
CA VAL A 180 13.97 29.18 -8.27
C VAL A 180 15.39 29.66 -8.56
N ASN A 181 16.39 29.10 -7.89
CA ASN A 181 17.78 29.56 -7.99
C ASN A 181 18.57 28.91 -9.14
N ARG A 182 17.96 28.07 -9.97
CA ARG A 182 18.65 27.38 -11.07
C ARG A 182 18.76 28.26 -12.30
N THR A 183 19.99 28.50 -12.73
CA THR A 183 20.32 29.21 -13.98
C THR A 183 20.67 28.28 -15.14
N ARG A 184 21.01 27.01 -14.85
CA ARG A 184 21.37 25.98 -15.85
C ARG A 184 20.69 24.63 -15.55
N PRO A 185 20.41 23.81 -16.58
CA PRO A 185 19.89 22.45 -16.39
C PRO A 185 20.76 21.63 -15.44
N CYS A 186 20.13 20.82 -14.60
CA CYS A 186 20.85 19.95 -13.66
C CYS A 186 21.06 18.55 -14.25
N LEU A 187 21.79 17.70 -13.53
CA LEU A 187 22.06 16.33 -13.93
C LEU A 187 20.79 15.56 -14.32
N GLN A 188 19.69 15.74 -13.58
CA GLN A 188 18.41 15.05 -13.84
C GLN A 188 17.90 15.30 -15.26
N TYR A 189 18.14 16.49 -15.83
CA TYR A 189 17.80 16.78 -17.22
C TYR A 189 18.70 16.04 -18.21
N HIS A 190 20.01 16.07 -17.97
CA HIS A 190 20.99 15.43 -18.84
C HIS A 190 20.80 13.91 -18.89
N ILE A 191 20.43 13.28 -17.77
CA ILE A 191 20.11 11.84 -17.68
C ILE A 191 18.64 11.52 -18.01
N LYS A 192 17.90 12.46 -18.60
CA LYS A 192 16.51 12.28 -19.08
C LYS A 192 15.51 11.83 -18.00
N ARG A 193 15.65 12.37 -16.79
CA ARG A 193 14.73 12.14 -15.64
C ARG A 193 13.92 13.37 -15.26
N CYS A 194 14.17 14.51 -15.90
CA CYS A 194 13.46 15.76 -15.66
C CYS A 194 13.44 16.59 -16.95
N THR A 195 12.32 17.24 -17.26
CA THR A 195 12.18 18.13 -18.41
C THR A 195 12.69 19.57 -18.17
N ALA A 196 13.42 19.77 -17.07
CA ALA A 196 14.02 21.05 -16.67
C ALA A 196 13.08 22.27 -16.69
N PRO A 197 11.90 22.21 -16.05
CA PRO A 197 11.01 23.37 -15.93
C PRO A 197 11.64 24.57 -15.21
N CYS A 198 12.63 24.33 -14.33
CA CYS A 198 13.31 25.39 -13.58
C CYS A 198 14.10 26.38 -14.45
N VAL A 199 14.41 26.02 -15.69
CA VAL A 199 15.12 26.87 -16.67
C VAL A 199 14.34 26.99 -17.98
N GLY A 200 13.02 26.79 -17.92
CA GLY A 200 12.12 27.04 -19.07
C GLY A 200 12.25 26.07 -20.25
N LYS A 201 12.87 24.89 -20.08
CA LYS A 201 13.01 23.90 -21.18
C LYS A 201 11.70 23.16 -21.52
N VAL A 202 10.66 23.35 -20.72
CA VAL A 202 9.31 22.80 -20.93
C VAL A 202 8.28 23.85 -20.54
N THR A 203 7.19 23.94 -21.30
CA THR A 203 6.07 24.84 -20.97
C THR A 203 5.26 24.30 -19.79
N ARG A 204 4.53 25.19 -19.12
CA ARG A 204 3.67 24.82 -17.99
C ARG A 204 2.60 23.82 -18.42
N GLU A 205 2.03 24.01 -19.61
CA GLU A 205 0.98 23.19 -20.17
C GLU A 205 1.48 21.77 -20.43
N ASN A 206 2.65 21.64 -21.07
CA ASN A 206 3.25 20.34 -21.38
C ASN A 206 3.71 19.61 -20.11
N TYR A 207 4.25 20.34 -19.14
CA TYR A 207 4.56 19.78 -17.83
C TYR A 207 3.30 19.30 -17.09
N GLY A 208 2.22 20.07 -17.16
CA GLY A 208 0.91 19.69 -16.60
C GLY A 208 0.37 18.39 -17.20
N LYS A 209 0.57 18.17 -18.51
CA LYS A 209 0.25 16.89 -19.17
C LYS A 209 1.08 15.74 -18.60
N GLN A 210 2.39 15.92 -18.43
CA GLN A 210 3.29 14.92 -17.81
C GLN A 210 2.83 14.55 -16.40
N VAL A 211 2.45 15.55 -15.58
CA VAL A 211 1.92 15.33 -14.23
C VAL A 211 0.62 14.53 -14.26
N THR A 212 -0.28 14.87 -15.19
CA THR A 212 -1.57 14.18 -15.34
C THR A 212 -1.37 12.72 -15.73
N ASP A 213 -0.49 12.45 -16.69
CA ASP A 213 -0.17 11.10 -17.14
C ASP A 213 0.46 10.28 -16.01
N ALA A 214 1.40 10.86 -15.24
CA ALA A 214 1.96 10.23 -14.05
C ALA A 214 0.89 9.89 -12.99
N CYS A 215 -0.05 10.80 -12.76
CA CYS A 215 -1.16 10.56 -11.82
C CYS A 215 -2.08 9.44 -12.30
N ASN A 216 -2.37 9.37 -13.60
CA ASN A 216 -3.22 8.31 -14.18
C ASN A 216 -2.54 6.94 -14.07
N PHE A 217 -1.21 6.90 -14.29
CA PHE A 217 -0.43 5.68 -14.16
C PHE A 217 -0.47 5.14 -12.73
N LEU A 218 -0.22 6.00 -11.74
CA LEU A 218 -0.27 5.62 -10.32
C LEU A 218 -1.68 5.25 -9.83
N LYS A 219 -2.74 5.62 -10.57
CA LYS A 219 -4.12 5.17 -10.32
C LYS A 219 -4.45 3.82 -10.98
N GLY A 220 -3.50 3.22 -11.71
CA GLY A 220 -3.69 1.94 -12.40
C GLY A 220 -4.37 2.02 -13.75
N ARG A 221 -4.49 3.22 -14.35
CA ARG A 221 -5.08 3.41 -15.70
C ARG A 221 -4.06 3.17 -16.81
N ASN A 222 -3.42 2.00 -16.78
CA ASN A 222 -2.27 1.70 -17.65
C ASN A 222 -2.66 1.55 -19.14
N GLN A 223 -3.85 1.01 -19.44
CA GLN A 223 -4.31 0.85 -20.83
C GLN A 223 -4.57 2.18 -21.53
N GLU A 224 -5.18 3.15 -20.83
CA GLU A 224 -5.43 4.49 -21.38
C GLU A 224 -4.13 5.22 -21.74
N ILE A 225 -3.09 5.05 -20.91
CA ILE A 225 -1.78 5.65 -21.16
C ILE A 225 -1.07 5.00 -22.34
N GLN A 226 -1.08 3.68 -22.45
CA GLN A 226 -0.48 2.99 -23.59
C GLN A 226 -1.14 3.37 -24.91
N GLN A 227 -2.47 3.44 -24.94
CA GLN A 227 -3.21 3.89 -26.12
C GLN A 227 -2.89 5.34 -26.48
N LYS A 228 -2.77 6.22 -25.48
CA LYS A 228 -2.39 7.62 -25.68
C LYS A 228 -0.96 7.76 -26.20
N LEU A 229 0.01 7.04 -25.61
CA LEU A 229 1.40 7.05 -26.05
C LEU A 229 1.54 6.53 -27.49
N ALA A 230 0.82 5.47 -27.84
CA ALA A 230 0.78 4.96 -29.21
C ALA A 230 0.20 5.99 -30.19
N ALA A 231 -0.90 6.66 -29.81
CA ALA A 231 -1.51 7.71 -30.64
C ALA A 231 -0.62 8.95 -30.78
N ASP A 232 0.06 9.37 -29.72
CA ASP A 232 0.99 10.50 -29.74
C ASP A 232 2.25 10.17 -30.56
N MET A 233 2.74 8.92 -30.47
CA MET A 233 3.85 8.42 -31.31
C MET A 233 3.46 8.42 -32.78
N GLN A 234 2.25 7.95 -33.11
CA GLN A 234 1.75 7.96 -34.48
C GLN A 234 1.66 9.39 -35.03
N LYS A 235 1.09 10.32 -34.26
CA LYS A 235 1.02 11.74 -34.65
C LYS A 235 2.40 12.37 -34.86
N ALA A 236 3.38 12.05 -34.01
CA ALA A 236 4.75 12.52 -34.17
C ALA A 236 5.40 11.95 -35.43
N SER A 237 5.15 10.66 -35.73
CA SER A 237 5.60 10.01 -36.97
C SER A 237 4.95 10.62 -38.20
N ASP A 238 3.63 10.88 -38.16
CA ASP A 238 2.88 11.51 -39.26
C ASP A 238 3.35 12.94 -39.52
N ALA A 239 3.82 13.64 -38.47
CA ALA A 239 4.44 14.96 -38.55
C ALA A 239 5.94 14.94 -38.92
N LEU A 240 6.50 13.76 -39.25
CA LEU A 240 7.92 13.54 -39.56
C LEU A 240 8.89 13.91 -38.40
N ASP A 241 8.39 14.01 -37.16
CA ASP A 241 9.18 14.23 -35.95
C ASP A 241 9.62 12.88 -35.35
N PHE A 242 10.51 12.20 -36.07
CA PHE A 242 10.98 10.86 -35.74
C PHE A 242 11.73 10.80 -34.40
N GLU A 243 12.40 11.88 -34.00
CA GLU A 243 13.06 11.96 -32.70
C GLU A 243 12.05 11.89 -31.55
N ASN A 244 10.94 12.60 -31.66
CA ASN A 244 9.90 12.59 -30.63
C ASN A 244 9.12 11.27 -30.65
N ALA A 245 8.86 10.70 -31.84
CA ALA A 245 8.26 9.38 -31.97
C ALA A 245 9.11 8.29 -31.28
N ALA A 246 10.43 8.28 -31.50
CA ALA A 246 11.33 7.34 -30.83
C ALA A 246 11.33 7.51 -29.30
N LYS A 247 11.34 8.77 -28.81
CA LYS A 247 11.23 9.07 -27.37
C LYS A 247 9.90 8.60 -26.76
N LEU A 248 8.80 8.62 -27.51
CA LEU A 248 7.49 8.14 -27.06
C LEU A 248 7.40 6.61 -27.07
N ARG A 249 8.11 5.94 -27.98
CA ARG A 249 8.20 4.47 -28.05
C ARG A 249 9.01 3.87 -26.92
N ASP A 250 10.15 4.47 -26.59
CA ASP A 250 11.10 3.95 -25.61
C ASP A 250 10.70 4.25 -24.14
N ARG A 251 9.46 4.74 -23.95
CA ARG A 251 8.91 5.28 -22.71
C ARG A 251 7.82 4.38 -22.13
#